data_AF-A0A843T0A5-F1
#
_entry.id   AF-A0A843T0A5-F1
#
_cell.length_a   1.000
_cell.length_b   1.000
_cell.length_c   1.000
_cell.angle_alpha   90.00
_cell.angle_beta   90.00
_cell.angle_gamma   90.00
#
_symmetry.space_group_name_H-M   'P 1'
#
loop_
_entity.id
_entity.type
_entity.pdbx_description
1 polymer ?
#
loop_
_entity_poly.entity_id
_entity_poly.type
_entity_poly.pdbx_seq_one_letter_code
_entity_poly.pdbx_strand_id
1 'polypeptide(L)' 'MMLPFHLTDDGRAATWNPALTRATHVLINVRSVDGNLEVRRSMNSGRARVRVGERIESIRPAGHDSSIQRPPFDQ' A
#
# COMPACT_ATOMS: atom_id res chain seq x y z
N MET A 1 6.58 -9.46 -5.69
CA MET A 1 6.56 -8.69 -6.96
C MET A 1 6.11 -7.28 -6.65
N MET A 2 6.81 -6.26 -7.15
CA MET A 2 6.40 -4.85 -7.04
C MET A 2 5.55 -4.49 -8.26
N LEU A 3 4.49 -3.71 -8.06
CA LEU A 3 3.70 -3.14 -9.15
C LEU A 3 4.38 -1.87 -9.66
N PRO A 4 4.47 -1.63 -10.96
CA PRO A 4 4.85 -0.32 -11.49
C PRO A 4 3.75 0.69 -11.14
N PHE A 5 4.15 1.89 -10.72
CA PHE A 5 3.25 2.96 -10.34
C PHE A 5 3.83 4.32 -10.72
N HIS A 6 2.96 5.30 -10.92
CA HIS A 6 3.32 6.70 -11.10
C HIS A 6 3.05 7.47 -9.81
N LEU A 7 4.00 8.30 -9.39
CA LEU A 7 3.85 9.20 -8.25
C LEU A 7 3.47 10.60 -8.73
N THR A 8 2.70 11.30 -7.92
CA THR A 8 2.62 12.76 -8.00
C THR A 8 3.95 13.40 -7.57
N ASP A 9 4.19 14.64 -7.98
CA ASP A 9 5.44 15.37 -7.67
C ASP A 9 5.73 15.46 -6.17
N ASP A 10 4.67 15.57 -5.35
CA ASP A 10 4.77 15.57 -3.88
C ASP A 10 4.96 14.17 -3.26
N GLY A 11 4.90 13.10 -4.07
CA GLY A 11 5.03 11.71 -3.64
C GLY A 11 3.87 11.18 -2.78
N ARG A 12 2.78 11.95 -2.66
CA ARG A 12 1.66 11.65 -1.75
C ARG A 12 0.53 10.89 -2.39
N ALA A 13 0.47 10.84 -3.70
CA ALA A 13 -0.48 10.04 -4.44
C ALA A 13 0.24 9.16 -5.45
N ALA A 14 -0.33 7.98 -5.66
CA ALA A 14 0.18 7.01 -6.61
C ALA A 14 -0.96 6.42 -7.45
N THR A 15 -0.67 6.14 -8.71
CA THR A 15 -1.55 5.36 -9.61
C THR A 15 -0.81 4.15 -10.15
N TRP A 16 -1.52 3.05 -10.34
CA TRP A 16 -0.97 1.82 -10.91
C TRP A 16 -2.05 1.12 -11.74
N ASN A 17 -1.64 0.18 -12.60
CA ASN A 17 -2.61 -0.66 -13.32
C ASN A 17 -3.07 -1.82 -12.40
N PRO A 18 -4.33 -1.83 -11.94
CA PRO A 18 -4.82 -2.87 -11.03
C PRO A 18 -4.86 -4.25 -11.68
N ALA A 19 -4.93 -4.34 -13.02
CA ALA A 19 -4.96 -5.61 -13.75
C ALA A 19 -3.61 -6.35 -13.75
N LEU A 20 -2.52 -5.71 -13.32
CA LEU A 20 -1.21 -6.35 -13.19
C LEU A 20 -1.13 -7.34 -12.03
N THR A 21 -2.19 -7.46 -11.22
CA THR A 21 -2.30 -8.50 -10.20
C THR A 21 -3.74 -8.98 -10.03
N ARG A 22 -3.91 -10.25 -9.65
CA ARG A 22 -5.20 -10.84 -9.28
C ARG A 22 -5.55 -10.60 -7.80
N ALA A 23 -4.69 -9.94 -7.04
CA ALA A 23 -4.94 -9.68 -5.63
C ALA A 23 -6.07 -8.64 -5.44
N THR A 24 -7.01 -8.95 -4.55
CA THR A 24 -8.07 -8.01 -4.12
C THR A 24 -7.50 -6.77 -3.42
N HIS A 25 -6.37 -6.95 -2.73
CA HIS A 25 -5.71 -5.91 -1.95
C HIS A 25 -4.27 -5.71 -2.41
N VAL A 26 -3.76 -4.51 -2.16
CA VAL A 26 -2.34 -4.16 -2.27
C VAL A 26 -1.79 -3.76 -0.91
N LEU A 27 -0.48 -3.92 -0.76
CA LEU A 27 0.29 -3.36 0.33
C LEU A 27 1.06 -2.14 -0.20
N ILE A 28 0.91 -1.03 0.50
CA ILE A 28 1.54 0.25 0.18
C ILE A 28 2.55 0.52 1.28
N ASN A 29 3.82 0.60 0.91
CA ASN A 29 4.87 1.04 1.82
C ASN A 29 4.88 2.57 1.84
N VAL A 30 4.73 3.14 3.02
CA VAL A 30 4.64 4.59 3.26
C VAL A 30 5.75 4.98 4.20
N ARG A 31 6.54 5.99 3.83
CA ARG A 31 7.50 6.63 4.71
C ARG A 31 6.83 7.82 5.40
N SER A 32 6.86 7.86 6.73
CA SER A 32 6.37 8.98 7.53
C SER A 32 7.37 10.14 7.56
N VAL A 33 6.94 11.27 8.11
CA VAL A 33 7.79 12.47 8.27
C VAL A 33 9.01 12.21 9.16
N ASP A 34 8.87 11.32 10.15
CA ASP A 34 9.93 10.92 11.07
C ASP A 34 10.89 9.87 10.45
N GLY A 35 10.68 9.50 9.19
CA GLY A 35 11.48 8.51 8.47
C GLY A 35 11.08 7.06 8.70
N ASN A 36 10.04 6.80 9.51
CA ASN A 36 9.55 5.45 9.77
C ASN A 36 8.86 4.86 8.54
N LEU A 37 9.09 3.57 8.29
CA LEU A 37 8.44 2.84 7.21
C LEU A 37 7.22 2.08 7.76
N GLU A 38 6.06 2.35 7.19
CA GLU A 38 4.80 1.68 7.51
C GLU A 38 4.27 0.91 6.29
N VAL A 39 3.65 -0.24 6.55
CA VAL A 39 2.96 -1.02 5.52
C VAL A 39 1.46 -0.87 5.71
N ARG A 40 0.77 -0.35 4.69
CA ARG A 40 -0.68 -0.14 4.72
C ARG A 40 -1.37 -1.04 3.71
N ARG A 41 -2.43 -1.72 4.14
CA ARG A 41 -3.28 -2.52 3.26
C ARG A 41 -4.38 -1.64 2.68
N SER A 42 -4.57 -1.71 1.35
CA SER A 42 -5.64 -1.01 0.65
C SER A 42 -6.27 -1.91 -0.41
N MET A 43 -7.48 -1.57 -0.86
CA MET A 43 -8.10 -2.23 -2.01
C MET A 43 -7.29 -1.98 -3.28
N ASN A 44 -7.21 -2.98 -4.16
CA ASN A 44 -6.56 -2.86 -5.46
C ASN A 44 -7.42 -2.02 -6.44
N SER A 45 -7.51 -0.72 -6.19
CA SER A 45 -8.34 0.22 -6.96
C SER A 45 -7.57 1.01 -8.03
N GLY A 46 -6.27 0.76 -8.17
CA GLY A 46 -5.39 1.48 -9.11
C GLY A 46 -4.95 2.87 -8.65
N ARG A 47 -5.32 3.29 -7.43
CA ARG A 47 -4.95 4.60 -6.86
C ARG A 47 -4.85 4.58 -5.34
N ALA A 48 -3.97 5.41 -4.80
CA ALA A 48 -3.85 5.65 -3.36
C ALA A 48 -3.39 7.08 -3.07
N ARG A 49 -3.72 7.57 -1.87
CA ARG A 49 -3.24 8.85 -1.34
C ARG A 49 -2.89 8.71 0.14
N VAL A 50 -1.79 9.34 0.56
CA VAL A 50 -1.30 9.36 1.95
C VAL A 50 -1.44 10.76 2.57
N ARG A 51 -1.23 10.86 3.89
CA ARG A 51 -1.39 12.10 4.65
C ARG A 51 -0.32 13.11 4.28
N VAL A 52 -0.44 14.33 4.79
CA VAL A 52 0.60 15.36 4.65
C VAL A 52 1.83 14.90 5.41
N GLY A 53 3.02 15.06 4.83
CA GLY A 53 4.29 14.60 5.42
C GLY A 53 4.62 13.12 5.21
N GLU A 54 3.73 12.36 4.57
CA GLU A 54 3.96 10.96 4.22
C GLU A 54 4.31 10.82 2.73
N ARG A 55 5.08 9.80 2.38
CA ARG A 55 5.48 9.50 1.00
C ARG A 55 5.26 8.03 0.67
N ILE A 56 4.68 7.74 -0.50
CA ILE A 56 4.55 6.37 -1.01
C ILE A 56 5.90 5.94 -1.60
N GLU A 57 6.41 4.79 -1.17
CA GLU A 57 7.70 4.25 -1.64
C GLU A 57 7.55 3.06 -2.58
N SER A 58 6.56 2.21 -2.35
CA SER A 58 6.30 1.05 -3.21
C SER A 58 4.90 0.50 -3.02
N ILE A 59 4.43 -0.19 -4.06
CA ILE A 59 3.15 -0.87 -4.07
C ILE A 59 3.40 -2.31 -4.50
N ARG A 60 2.87 -3.26 -3.73
CA ARG A 60 2.96 -4.69 -4.05
C ARG A 60 1.60 -5.35 -3.87
N PRO A 61 1.28 -6.41 -4.60
CA PRO A 61 0.10 -7.21 -4.30
C PRO A 61 0.17 -7.68 -2.85
N ALA A 62 -0.94 -7.58 -2.12
CA ALA A 62 -1.06 -8.36 -0.90
C ALA A 62 -1.07 -9.82 -1.35
N GLY A 63 -0.07 -10.61 -0.92
CA GLY A 63 -0.10 -12.04 -1.14
C GLY A 63 -1.38 -12.64 -0.55
N HIS A 64 -1.65 -13.91 -0.84
CA HIS A 64 -2.61 -14.69 -0.06
C HIS A 64 -1.99 -14.98 1.32
N ASP A 65 -1.52 -13.95 2.01
CA ASP A 65 -0.87 -14.07 3.30
C ASP A 65 -1.98 -14.03 4.35
N SER A 66 -2.36 -15.24 4.77
CA SER A 66 -3.18 -15.54 5.93
C SER A 66 -2.58 -15.06 7.27
N SER A 67 -1.46 -14.33 7.24
CA SER A 67 -0.76 -13.78 8.41
C SER A 67 -1.14 -12.36 8.80
N ILE A 68 -2.17 -11.75 8.18
CA ILE A 68 -2.89 -10.67 8.88
C ILE A 68 -3.71 -11.36 9.96
N GLN A 69 -2.99 -11.68 11.04
CA GLN A 69 -3.49 -12.10 12.33
C GLN A 69 -4.54 -11.07 12.71
N ARG A 70 -5.81 -11.44 12.51
CA ARG A 70 -6.89 -10.77 13.20
C ARG A 70 -6.49 -10.82 14.68
N PRO A 71 -6.56 -9.72 15.45
CA PRO A 71 -6.50 -9.87 16.89
C PRO A 71 -7.55 -10.94 17.25
N PRO A 72 -7.21 -11.92 18.11
CA PRO A 72 -8.25 -12.81 18.62
C PRO A 72 -9.34 -11.91 19.18
N PHE A 73 -10.56 -12.06 18.68
CA PHE A 73 -11.69 -11.51 19.38
C PHE A 73 -11.61 -12.07 20.80
N ASP A 74 -11.62 -11.16 21.78
CA ASP A 74 -11.69 -11.49 23.20
C ASP A 74 -12.68 -12.64 23.42
N GLN A 75 -12.21 -13.71 24.07
CA GLN A 75 -13.03 -14.68 24.78
C GLN A 75 -12.63 -14.64 26.25
#